data_AF-A0A918PDQ5-F1
#
_entry.id   AF-A0A918PDQ5-F1
#
_cell.length_a   1.000
_cell.length_b   1.000
_cell.length_c   1.000
_cell.angle_alpha   90.00
_cell.angle_beta   90.00
_cell.angle_gamma   90.00
#
_symmetry.space_group_name_H-M   'P 1'
#
loop_
_entity.id
_entity.type
_entity.pdbx_description
1 polymer ?
#
loop_
_entity_poly.entity_id
_entity_poly.type
_entity_poly.pdbx_seq_one_letter_code
_entity_poly.pdbx_strand_id
1 'polypeptide(L)'
;MDLLRDQNGGQVSDSRSAFPTNRPTSWGADYVPFDSMMGIGHRERTLSMLDSPYLVEEWGLPAAVVLVAGDGHYWIGIDYRTCGRDREPSVTWFDADDNSELVLAPDFRSFIKGLTSAREFESERNEGSPD
;
A
#
# COMPACT_ATOMS: atom_id res chain seq x y z
N MET A 1 21.70 13.17 -7.12
CA MET A 1 20.69 12.20 -7.62
C MET A 1 21.13 10.80 -7.21
N ASP A 2 21.61 10.64 -5.98
CA ASP A 2 22.37 9.45 -5.56
C ASP A 2 21.52 8.60 -4.60
N LEU A 3 20.72 9.23 -3.75
CA LEU A 3 19.78 8.53 -2.87
C LEU A 3 18.71 7.74 -3.63
N LEU A 4 18.19 8.26 -4.76
CA LEU A 4 17.26 7.53 -5.63
C LEU A 4 17.93 6.43 -6.46
N ARG A 5 19.28 6.38 -6.51
CA ARG A 5 20.01 5.24 -7.09
C ARG A 5 20.25 4.17 -6.02
N ASP A 6 20.52 4.60 -4.79
CA ASP A 6 20.85 3.72 -3.67
C ASP A 6 19.61 3.09 -3.01
N GLN A 7 18.53 3.86 -2.83
CA GLN A 7 17.27 3.41 -2.19
C GLN A 7 16.05 3.76 -3.04
N ASN A 8 15.87 2.99 -4.12
CA ASN A 8 14.76 3.11 -5.05
C ASN A 8 13.66 2.06 -4.75
N GLY A 9 12.93 2.25 -3.66
CA GLY A 9 12.00 1.24 -3.14
C GLY A 9 12.74 0.08 -2.45
N GLY A 10 12.08 -1.06 -2.36
CA GLY A 10 12.57 -2.27 -1.70
C GLY A 10 11.78 -2.65 -0.45
N GLN A 11 12.34 -3.56 0.34
CA GLN A 11 11.71 -4.06 1.56
C GLN A 11 11.62 -2.97 2.63
N VAL A 12 10.46 -2.90 3.28
CA VAL A 12 10.21 -2.04 4.43
C VAL A 12 10.70 -2.76 5.68
N SER A 13 11.10 -2.01 6.70
CA SER A 13 11.48 -2.60 7.99
C SER A 13 10.28 -3.32 8.62
N ASP A 14 10.52 -4.47 9.27
CA ASP A 14 9.54 -5.18 10.11
C ASP A 14 8.78 -4.28 11.08
N SER A 15 9.40 -3.20 11.58
CA SER A 15 8.74 -2.24 12.49
C SER A 15 7.69 -1.34 11.82
N ARG A 16 7.54 -1.44 10.49
CA ARG A 16 6.71 -0.59 9.62
C ARG A 16 6.05 -1.37 8.49
N SER A 17 5.94 -2.69 8.63
CA SER A 17 5.43 -3.59 7.59
C SER A 17 3.90 -3.67 7.51
N ALA A 18 3.16 -2.89 8.29
CA ALA A 18 1.70 -2.87 8.26
C ALA A 18 1.13 -1.47 8.48
N PHE A 19 -0.10 -1.26 7.98
CA PHE A 19 -0.90 -0.08 8.29
C PHE A 19 -2.22 -0.50 8.98
N PRO A 20 -2.52 0.03 10.20
CA PRO A 20 -3.77 -0.28 10.90
C PRO A 20 -5.00 0.23 10.16
N THR A 21 -6.10 -0.52 10.20
CA THR A 21 -7.39 -0.15 9.60
C THR A 21 -8.50 -0.27 10.64
N ASN A 22 -9.58 0.49 10.44
CA ASN A 22 -10.74 0.50 11.35
C ASN A 22 -11.91 -0.37 10.84
N ARG A 23 -11.71 -1.06 9.71
CA ARG A 23 -12.70 -1.92 9.07
C ARG A 23 -11.99 -3.04 8.31
N PRO A 24 -12.63 -4.20 8.13
CA PRO A 24 -12.01 -5.33 7.46
C PRO A 24 -11.77 -5.07 5.96
N THR A 25 -10.74 -5.73 5.43
CA THR A 25 -10.36 -5.85 4.01
C THR A 25 -10.27 -7.34 3.64
N SER A 26 -9.99 -7.69 2.38
CA SER A 26 -9.71 -9.08 2.01
C SER A 26 -8.48 -9.66 2.72
N TRP A 27 -7.55 -8.80 3.13
CA TRP A 27 -6.35 -9.21 3.87
C TRP A 27 -6.64 -9.59 5.33
N GLY A 28 -7.37 -8.74 6.04
CA GLY A 28 -7.48 -8.84 7.50
C GLY A 28 -8.58 -7.96 8.09
N ALA A 29 -8.82 -8.15 9.39
CA ALA A 29 -9.90 -7.46 10.10
C ALA A 29 -9.60 -5.99 10.42
N ASP A 30 -8.31 -5.68 10.62
CA ASP A 30 -7.85 -4.49 11.32
C ASP A 30 -6.48 -3.97 10.84
N TYR A 31 -5.90 -4.55 9.79
CA TYR A 31 -4.69 -4.03 9.16
C TYR A 31 -4.55 -4.46 7.69
N VAL A 32 -3.67 -3.76 6.97
CA VAL A 32 -3.19 -4.13 5.63
C VAL A 32 -1.66 -4.20 5.60
N PRO A 33 -1.08 -5.07 4.75
CA PRO A 33 0.37 -5.26 4.68
C PRO A 33 1.04 -4.12 3.89
N PHE A 34 2.28 -3.82 4.25
CA PHE A 34 3.15 -2.87 3.56
C PHE A 34 4.61 -3.33 3.63
N ASP A 35 4.88 -4.54 3.15
CA ASP A 35 6.18 -5.21 3.28
C ASP A 35 7.24 -4.65 2.33
N SER A 36 6.81 -4.03 1.23
CA SER A 36 7.72 -3.46 0.25
C SER A 36 7.13 -2.23 -0.43
N MET A 37 8.02 -1.36 -0.89
CA MET A 37 7.69 -0.19 -1.69
C MET A 37 8.28 -0.34 -3.09
N MET A 38 7.49 -0.07 -4.12
CA MET A 38 7.95 -0.02 -5.50
C MET A 38 8.95 1.12 -5.71
N GLY A 39 9.94 0.87 -6.55
CA GLY A 39 10.85 1.92 -7.01
C GLY A 39 10.30 2.69 -8.21
N ILE A 40 10.93 3.81 -8.55
CA ILE A 40 10.70 4.60 -9.76
C ILE A 40 11.54 4.13 -10.96
N GLY A 41 12.11 2.93 -10.91
CA GLY A 41 12.98 2.41 -11.96
C GLY A 41 12.72 0.93 -12.20
N HIS A 42 12.92 0.48 -13.44
CA HIS A 42 12.75 -0.92 -13.79
C HIS A 42 13.98 -1.71 -13.35
N ARG A 43 13.77 -2.73 -12.52
CA ARG A 43 14.73 -3.80 -12.28
C ARG A 43 14.12 -5.11 -12.78
N GLU A 44 14.96 -6.04 -13.20
CA GLU A 44 14.46 -7.33 -13.69
C GLU A 44 13.59 -8.00 -12.62
N ARG A 45 12.38 -8.41 -13.03
CA ARG A 45 11.40 -9.15 -12.21
C ARG A 45 10.82 -8.36 -11.01
N THR A 46 10.87 -7.03 -11.01
CA THR A 46 10.23 -6.21 -9.98
C THR A 46 9.28 -5.19 -10.59
N LEU A 47 8.12 -4.99 -9.98
CA LEU A 47 7.19 -3.92 -10.33
C LEU A 47 7.77 -2.55 -9.95
N SER A 48 7.51 -1.57 -10.80
CA SER A 48 7.89 -0.17 -10.65
C SER A 48 6.66 0.70 -10.53
N MET A 49 6.77 1.82 -9.82
CA MET A 49 5.75 2.88 -9.83
C MET A 49 5.48 3.37 -11.25
N LEU A 50 6.46 3.27 -12.16
CA LEU A 50 6.28 3.62 -13.57
C LEU A 50 5.38 2.64 -14.33
N ASP A 51 5.16 1.44 -13.79
CA ASP A 51 4.22 0.46 -14.34
C ASP A 51 2.77 0.77 -13.94
N SER A 52 2.54 1.77 -13.08
CA SER A 52 1.19 2.13 -12.59
C SER A 52 0.15 2.31 -13.70
N PRO A 53 0.40 3.00 -14.83
CA PRO A 53 -0.62 3.14 -15.86
C PRO A 53 -1.06 1.79 -16.45
N TYR A 54 -0.12 0.88 -16.66
CA TYR A 54 -0.41 -0.47 -17.15
C TYR A 54 -1.15 -1.29 -16.10
N LEU A 55 -0.70 -1.28 -14.84
CA LEU A 55 -1.32 -2.03 -13.75
C LEU A 55 -2.73 -1.51 -13.42
N VAL A 56 -2.94 -0.19 -13.46
CA VAL A 56 -4.25 0.43 -13.26
C VAL A 56 -5.24 -0.05 -14.34
N GLU A 57 -4.81 -0.14 -15.60
CA GLU A 57 -5.64 -0.66 -16.69
C GLU A 57 -5.90 -2.17 -16.52
N GLU A 58 -4.86 -2.97 -16.30
CA GLU A 58 -4.95 -4.43 -16.18
C GLU A 58 -5.89 -4.87 -15.06
N TRP A 59 -5.85 -4.19 -13.92
CA TRP A 59 -6.63 -4.53 -12.73
C TRP A 59 -7.93 -3.73 -12.61
N GLY A 60 -8.28 -2.92 -13.62
CA GLY A 60 -9.50 -2.12 -13.60
C GLY A 60 -9.57 -1.08 -12.48
N LEU A 61 -8.41 -0.64 -12.00
CA LEU A 61 -8.31 0.33 -10.90
C LEU A 61 -8.72 1.73 -11.37
N PRO A 62 -9.06 2.63 -10.43
CA PRO A 62 -9.38 3.99 -10.79
C PRO A 62 -8.21 4.72 -11.47
N ALA A 63 -8.52 5.48 -12.53
CA ALA A 63 -7.55 6.35 -13.17
C ALA A 63 -7.01 7.42 -12.19
N ALA A 64 -5.81 7.94 -12.48
CA ALA A 64 -5.08 8.91 -11.64
C ALA A 64 -4.62 8.36 -10.28
N VAL A 65 -4.28 7.08 -10.23
CA VAL A 65 -3.63 6.45 -9.08
C VAL A 65 -2.18 6.07 -9.46
N VAL A 66 -1.24 6.32 -8.54
CA VAL A 66 0.14 5.84 -8.65
C VAL A 66 0.36 4.74 -7.62
N LEU A 67 0.61 3.51 -8.09
CA LEU A 67 0.82 2.35 -7.23
C LEU A 67 2.19 2.40 -6.57
N VAL A 68 2.23 2.12 -5.28
CA VAL A 68 3.45 2.13 -4.46
C VAL A 68 3.74 0.79 -3.80
N ALA A 69 2.77 -0.10 -3.70
CA ALA A 69 2.93 -1.49 -3.22
C ALA A 69 1.77 -2.35 -3.72
N GLY A 70 1.96 -3.67 -3.70
CA GLY A 70 0.95 -4.66 -4.10
C GLY A 70 1.56 -5.78 -4.94
N ASP A 71 0.80 -6.87 -5.05
CA ASP A 71 1.21 -8.11 -5.72
C ASP A 71 0.16 -8.65 -6.72
N GLY A 72 -0.97 -7.96 -6.86
CA GLY A 72 -2.09 -8.36 -7.71
C GLY A 72 -3.35 -8.72 -6.93
N HIS A 73 -3.26 -9.19 -5.68
CA HIS A 73 -4.44 -9.38 -4.82
C HIS A 73 -4.93 -8.08 -4.22
N TYR A 74 -4.01 -7.16 -4.02
CA TYR A 74 -4.28 -5.82 -3.56
C TYR A 74 -3.26 -4.84 -4.14
N TRP A 75 -3.60 -3.57 -4.04
CA TRP A 75 -2.70 -2.48 -4.34
C TRP A 75 -2.82 -1.38 -3.30
N ILE A 76 -1.68 -0.77 -2.95
CA ILE A 76 -1.65 0.49 -2.21
C ILE A 76 -1.18 1.56 -3.18
N GLY A 77 -1.97 2.63 -3.31
CA GLY A 77 -1.72 3.69 -4.28
C GLY A 77 -1.89 5.09 -3.69
N ILE A 78 -1.15 6.02 -4.27
CA ILE A 78 -1.35 7.46 -4.09
C ILE A 78 -2.48 7.89 -5.03
N ASP A 79 -3.60 8.32 -4.46
CA ASP A 79 -4.85 8.58 -5.16
C ASP A 79 -5.05 10.08 -5.41
N TYR A 80 -4.94 10.49 -6.68
CA TYR A 80 -5.07 11.87 -7.10
C TYR A 80 -6.50 12.26 -7.52
N ARG A 81 -7.49 11.35 -7.45
CA ARG A 81 -8.85 11.61 -7.94
C ARG A 81 -9.55 12.76 -7.19
N THR A 82 -9.26 12.90 -5.91
CA THR A 82 -9.95 13.84 -5.01
C THR A 82 -9.09 15.04 -4.61
N CYS A 83 -7.78 15.03 -4.92
CA CYS A 83 -6.92 16.17 -4.62
C CYS A 83 -7.08 17.26 -5.69
N GLY A 84 -7.53 18.45 -5.25
CA GLY A 84 -7.39 19.66 -6.06
C GLY A 84 -5.90 20.03 -6.23
N ARG A 85 -5.60 20.98 -7.13
CA ARG A 85 -4.22 21.41 -7.45
C ARG A 85 -3.32 21.71 -6.24
N ASP A 86 -3.91 22.10 -5.11
CA ASP A 86 -3.19 22.55 -3.91
C ASP A 86 -3.30 21.59 -2.71
N ARG A 87 -3.87 20.39 -2.88
CA ARG A 87 -4.02 19.39 -1.80
C ARG A 87 -3.15 18.18 -2.04
N GLU A 88 -2.66 17.59 -0.96
CA GLU A 88 -1.92 16.32 -1.04
C GLU A 88 -2.90 15.17 -1.38
N PRO A 89 -2.49 14.22 -2.24
CA PRO A 89 -3.26 13.03 -2.55
C PRO A 89 -3.31 12.07 -1.35
N SER A 90 -4.42 11.35 -1.20
CA SER A 90 -4.56 10.32 -0.17
C SER A 90 -3.77 9.06 -0.51
N VAL A 91 -3.53 8.22 0.49
CA VAL A 91 -3.07 6.85 0.29
C VAL A 91 -4.25 5.92 0.46
N THR A 92 -4.51 5.09 -0.56
CA THR A 92 -5.71 4.25 -0.66
C THR A 92 -5.29 2.79 -0.90
N TRP A 93 -5.94 1.89 -0.17
CA TRP A 93 -5.97 0.45 -0.44
C TRP A 93 -7.00 0.15 -1.51
N PHE A 94 -6.62 -0.66 -2.49
CA PHE A 94 -7.48 -1.20 -3.53
C PHE A 94 -7.45 -2.71 -3.43
N ASP A 95 -8.62 -3.29 -3.24
CA ASP A 95 -8.82 -4.72 -3.09
C ASP A 95 -9.17 -5.32 -4.46
N ALA A 96 -8.30 -6.17 -5.01
CA ALA A 96 -8.55 -6.73 -6.34
C ALA A 96 -9.57 -7.88 -6.29
N ASP A 97 -9.72 -8.54 -5.15
CA ASP A 97 -10.58 -9.72 -5.00
C ASP A 97 -12.06 -9.33 -4.89
N ASP A 98 -12.39 -8.25 -4.17
CA ASP A 98 -13.77 -7.77 -3.98
C ASP A 98 -14.08 -6.42 -4.64
N ASN A 99 -13.10 -5.83 -5.32
CA ASN A 99 -13.19 -4.55 -6.02
C ASN A 99 -13.62 -3.39 -5.10
N SER A 100 -13.22 -3.43 -3.83
CA SER A 100 -13.43 -2.38 -2.84
C SER A 100 -12.20 -1.48 -2.67
N GLU A 101 -12.42 -0.29 -2.09
CA GLU A 101 -11.37 0.67 -1.80
C GLU A 101 -11.49 1.20 -0.37
N LEU A 102 -10.35 1.46 0.27
CA LEU A 102 -10.26 2.01 1.62
C LEU A 102 -9.17 3.08 1.69
N VAL A 103 -9.56 4.31 2.01
CA VAL A 103 -8.59 5.39 2.29
C VAL A 103 -7.86 5.06 3.59
N LEU A 104 -6.54 4.84 3.50
CA LEU A 104 -5.68 4.52 4.62
C LEU A 104 -5.24 5.80 5.33
N ALA A 105 -4.84 6.82 4.57
CA ALA A 105 -4.37 8.08 5.12
C ALA A 105 -4.72 9.27 4.21
N PRO A 106 -4.90 10.48 4.77
CA PRO A 106 -5.21 11.69 3.99
C PRO A 106 -4.04 12.15 3.12
N ASP A 107 -2.82 11.74 3.45
CA ASP A 107 -1.60 12.07 2.74
C ASP A 107 -0.50 11.03 3.00
N PHE A 108 0.55 11.05 2.17
CA PHE A 108 1.65 10.09 2.26
C PHE A 108 2.44 10.21 3.57
N ARG A 109 2.58 11.42 4.13
CA ARG A 109 3.31 11.63 5.39
C ARG A 109 2.55 11.01 6.56
N SER A 110 1.24 11.15 6.58
CA SER A 110 0.34 10.56 7.56
C SER A 110 0.36 9.04 7.44
N PHE A 111 0.40 8.49 6.22
CA PHE A 111 0.57 7.06 5.98
C PHE A 111 1.87 6.53 6.62
N ILE A 112 3.02 7.13 6.28
CA ILE A 112 4.33 6.70 6.81
C ILE A 112 4.42 6.78 8.34
N LYS A 113 3.73 7.74 8.96
CA LYS A 113 3.67 7.87 10.43
C LYS A 113 2.77 6.84 11.09
N GLY A 114 1.76 6.34 10.38
CA GLY A 114 0.83 5.34 10.88
C GLY A 114 1.32 3.90 10.69
N LEU A 115 2.40 3.69 9.93
CA LEU A 115 3.00 2.36 9.77
C LEU A 115 3.47 1.81 11.11
N THR A 116 3.14 0.53 11.35
CA THR A 116 3.54 -0.26 12.52
C THR A 116 4.02 -1.64 12.09
N SER A 117 4.36 -2.50 13.05
CA SER A 117 4.76 -3.89 12.80
C SER A 117 3.55 -4.78 12.51
N ALA A 118 3.59 -5.56 11.43
CA ALA A 118 2.56 -6.57 11.16
C ALA A 118 2.43 -7.60 12.31
N ARG A 119 3.51 -7.83 13.06
CA ARG A 119 3.54 -8.78 14.18
C ARG A 119 2.58 -8.43 15.32
N GLU A 120 2.21 -7.14 15.46
CA GLU A 120 1.25 -6.69 16.47
C GLU A 120 -0.13 -7.33 16.24
N PHE A 121 -0.50 -7.57 14.97
CA PHE A 121 -1.78 -8.17 14.59
C PHE A 121 -1.73 -9.71 14.52
N GLU A 122 -0.55 -10.28 14.33
CA GLU A 122 -0.34 -11.73 14.34
C GLU A 122 -0.43 -12.30 15.76
N SER A 123 0.08 -11.59 16.77
CA SER A 123 0.01 -12.02 18.17
C SER A 123 -1.42 -12.08 18.70
N GLU A 124 -2.28 -11.12 18.32
CA GLU A 124 -3.69 -11.08 18.76
C GLU A 124 -4.52 -12.20 18.13
N ARG A 125 -4.18 -12.63 16.91
CA ARG A 125 -4.83 -13.77 16.24
C ARG A 125 -4.58 -15.12 16.93
N ASN A 126 -3.48 -15.26 17.65
CA ASN A 126 -3.09 -16.53 18.26
C ASN A 126 -3.56 -16.70 19.72
N GLU A 127 -4.23 -15.70 20.29
CA GLU A 127 -4.83 -15.73 21.64
C GLU A 127 -6.33 -16.10 21.63
N GLY A 128 -6.90 -16.40 20.46
CA GLY A 128 -8.35 -16.61 20.24
C GLY A 128 -8.85 -18.04 20.06
N SER A 129 -8.02 -19.08 20.23
CA SER A 129 -8.47 -20.49 20.16
C SER A 129 -8.43 -21.19 21.53
N PRO A 130 -9.52 -21.16 22.32
CA PRO A 130 -9.75 -22.19 23.32
C PRO A 130 -10.29 -23.46 22.64
N ASP A 131 -9.65 -24.59 22.95
CA ASP A 131 -10.14 -25.96 22.70
C ASP A 131 -11.46 -26.21 23.45
#